data_AF-A0AA36IFC4-F1
#
_entry.id   AF-A0AA36IFC4-F1
#
_cell.length_a   1.000
_cell.length_b   1.000
_cell.length_c   1.000
_cell.angle_alpha   90.00
_cell.angle_beta   90.00
_cell.angle_gamma   90.00
#
_symmetry.space_group_name_H-M   'P 1'
#
loop_
_entity.id
_entity.type
_entity.pdbx_description
1 polymer ?
#
loop_
_entity_poly.entity_id
_entity_poly.type
_entity_poly.pdbx_seq_one_letter_code
_entity_poly.pdbx_strand_id
1 'polypeptide(L)'
;MADERSRSPRRDFVWVKVKDGNPVRILLSQLADPKDVFNLLEAVKTKESPKLDTVAIGDLQLFQSEGAKANGERCLRPDLLIGEVNGGNKADNPLYIFFHGASSGEA
;
A
#
# COMPACT_ATOMS: atom_id res chain seq x y z
N MET A 1 9.80 -26.89 22.44
CA MET A 1 8.35 -26.66 22.32
C MET A 1 8.17 -25.29 21.66
N ALA A 2 7.86 -25.26 20.37
CA ALA A 2 7.65 -24.00 19.65
C ALA A 2 6.18 -23.60 19.82
N ASP A 3 5.90 -22.73 20.79
CA ASP A 3 4.58 -22.13 20.93
C ASP A 3 4.44 -21.01 19.89
N GLU A 4 4.26 -21.42 18.64
CA GLU A 4 4.16 -20.54 17.49
C GLU A 4 2.71 -20.13 17.23
N ARG A 5 1.99 -19.79 18.30
CA ARG A 5 0.54 -19.53 18.29
C ARG A 5 0.13 -18.05 18.30
N SER A 6 1.08 -17.13 18.14
CA SER A 6 0.80 -15.70 17.94
C SER A 6 1.01 -15.24 16.50
N ARG A 7 0.92 -16.16 15.51
CA ARG A 7 0.95 -15.76 14.10
C ARG A 7 -0.36 -15.05 13.79
N SER A 8 -0.37 -13.72 13.93
CA SER A 8 -1.31 -12.80 13.28
C SER A 8 -1.66 -13.38 11.91
N PRO A 9 -2.94 -13.37 11.49
CA PRO A 9 -3.38 -14.06 10.28
C PRO A 9 -2.39 -13.79 9.15
N ARG A 10 -1.64 -14.83 8.77
CA ARG A 10 -0.53 -14.69 7.82
C ARG A 10 -1.14 -14.34 6.48
N ARG A 11 -1.17 -13.04 6.19
CA ARG A 11 -1.38 -12.58 4.84
C ARG A 11 -0.13 -12.88 4.05
N ASP A 12 -0.23 -13.75 3.06
CA ASP A 12 0.87 -14.00 2.13
C ASP A 12 0.96 -12.91 1.06
N PHE A 13 -0.13 -12.17 0.83
CA PHE A 13 -0.19 -11.09 -0.15
C PHE A 13 -1.18 -10.00 0.25
N VAL A 14 -1.03 -8.84 -0.38
CA VAL A 14 -2.01 -7.75 -0.38
C VAL A 14 -2.25 -7.26 -1.80
N TRP A 15 -3.49 -6.88 -2.06
CA TRP A 15 -3.88 -6.17 -3.26
C TRP A 15 -3.78 -4.68 -3.01
N VAL A 16 -3.10 -3.98 -3.91
CA VAL A 16 -2.91 -2.54 -3.85
C VAL A 16 -3.26 -1.95 -5.21
N LYS A 17 -3.98 -0.84 -5.23
CA LYS A 17 -4.35 -0.10 -6.44
C LYS A 17 -3.78 1.30 -6.31
N VAL A 18 -2.94 1.67 -7.26
CA VAL A 18 -2.45 3.05 -7.40
C VAL A 18 -3.56 3.90 -8.03
N LYS A 19 -3.63 5.20 -7.69
CA LYS A 19 -4.49 6.16 -8.38
C LYS A 19 -4.33 6.04 -9.89
N ASP A 20 -5.46 5.92 -10.62
CA ASP A 20 -5.48 5.70 -12.08
C ASP A 20 -4.78 4.38 -12.54
N GLY A 21 -4.60 3.46 -11.60
CA GLY A 21 -3.95 2.17 -11.79
C GLY A 21 -4.91 0.99 -11.74
N ASN A 22 -4.37 -0.17 -12.12
CA ASN A 22 -5.02 -1.45 -11.91
C ASN A 22 -4.61 -2.00 -10.53
N PRO A 23 -5.48 -2.79 -9.88
CA PRO A 23 -5.10 -3.48 -8.65
C PRO A 23 -3.97 -4.49 -8.95
N VAL A 24 -2.84 -4.32 -8.28
CA VAL A 24 -1.67 -5.18 -8.34
C VAL A 24 -1.58 -6.02 -7.06
N ARG A 25 -1.18 -7.28 -7.23
CA ARG A 25 -0.88 -8.18 -6.11
C ARG A 25 0.58 -8.03 -5.70
N ILE A 26 0.80 -7.73 -4.43
CA ILE A 26 2.11 -7.68 -3.78
C ILE A 26 2.20 -8.84 -2.79
N LEU A 27 3.21 -9.69 -2.94
CA LEU A 27 3.48 -10.78 -2.02
C LEU A 27 4.23 -10.21 -0.81
N LEU A 28 3.76 -10.46 0.41
CA LEU A 28 4.44 -9.94 1.61
C LEU A 28 5.82 -10.57 1.83
N SER A 29 6.10 -11.69 1.18
CA SER A 29 7.44 -12.31 1.17
C SER A 29 8.47 -11.54 0.33
N GLN A 30 8.04 -10.59 -0.51
CA GLN A 30 8.95 -9.74 -1.31
C GLN A 30 9.27 -8.41 -0.63
N LEU A 31 8.53 -8.07 0.44
CA LEU A 31 8.78 -6.87 1.22
C LEU A 31 9.99 -7.08 2.12
N ALA A 32 10.77 -6.03 2.33
CA ALA A 32 11.77 -6.02 3.39
C ALA A 32 11.08 -6.15 4.76
N ASP A 33 11.82 -6.63 5.76
CA ASP A 33 11.37 -6.67 7.14
C ASP A 33 11.81 -5.38 7.85
N PRO A 34 10.93 -4.68 8.59
CA PRO A 34 9.55 -5.07 8.91
C PRO A 34 8.57 -4.90 7.74
N LYS A 35 7.51 -5.73 7.72
CA LYS A 35 6.45 -5.68 6.69
C LYS A 35 5.46 -4.56 6.99
N ASP A 36 5.92 -3.32 6.90
CA ASP A 36 5.17 -2.10 7.14
C ASP A 36 4.66 -1.43 5.85
N VAL A 37 3.90 -0.35 6.02
CA VAL A 37 3.34 0.45 4.92
C VAL A 37 4.43 1.10 4.07
N PHE A 38 5.51 1.59 4.65
CA PHE A 38 6.61 2.20 3.90
C PHE A 38 7.27 1.19 2.95
N ASN A 39 7.62 0.01 3.46
CA ASN A 39 8.19 -1.07 2.65
C ASN A 39 7.20 -1.55 1.56
N LEU A 40 5.89 -1.57 1.85
CA LEU A 40 4.87 -1.83 0.84
C LEU A 40 4.84 -0.75 -0.26
N LEU A 41 4.93 0.53 0.11
CA LEU A 41 4.97 1.65 -0.83
C LEU A 41 6.21 1.58 -1.72
N GLU A 42 7.38 1.22 -1.18
CA GLU A 42 8.60 0.97 -1.96
C GLU A 42 8.38 -0.13 -2.99
N ALA A 43 7.86 -1.29 -2.57
CA ALA A 43 7.63 -2.41 -3.47
C ALA A 43 6.60 -2.08 -4.57
N VAL A 44 5.53 -1.34 -4.24
CA VAL A 44 4.56 -0.88 -5.24
C VAL A 44 5.19 0.15 -6.16
N LYS A 45 6.02 1.07 -5.65
CA LYS A 45 6.75 2.02 -6.47
C LYS A 45 7.69 1.32 -7.45
N THR A 46 8.42 0.29 -7.05
CA THR A 46 9.25 -0.50 -7.96
C THR A 46 8.40 -1.21 -9.03
N LYS A 47 7.23 -1.74 -8.65
CA LYS A 47 6.36 -2.49 -9.57
C LYS A 47 5.59 -1.60 -10.55
N GLU A 48 5.10 -0.46 -10.07
CA GLU A 48 4.38 0.57 -10.83
C GLU A 48 5.30 1.76 -11.17
N SER A 49 6.62 1.51 -11.31
CA SER A 49 7.65 2.51 -11.63
C SER A 49 7.21 3.49 -12.72
N PRO A 50 6.67 3.09 -13.90
CA PRO A 50 6.29 4.06 -14.93
C PRO A 50 5.24 5.10 -14.48
N LYS A 51 4.47 4.84 -13.41
CA LYS A 51 3.47 5.75 -12.84
C LYS A 51 3.94 6.50 -11.60
N LEU A 52 4.91 5.94 -10.87
CA LEU A 52 5.35 6.42 -9.56
C LEU A 52 6.82 6.87 -9.54
N ASP A 53 7.55 6.78 -10.66
CA ASP A 53 8.96 7.16 -10.78
C ASP A 53 9.17 8.63 -10.38
N THR A 54 8.29 9.51 -10.87
CA THR A 54 8.32 10.96 -10.63
C THR A 54 7.76 11.38 -9.26
N VAL A 55 7.16 10.44 -8.52
CA VAL A 55 6.49 10.73 -7.23
C VAL A 55 7.41 10.31 -6.10
N ALA A 56 7.78 11.22 -5.20
CA ALA A 56 8.59 10.83 -4.05
C ALA A 56 7.78 9.90 -3.13
N ILE A 57 8.46 8.94 -2.48
CA ILE A 57 7.78 7.99 -1.61
C ILE A 57 7.06 8.67 -0.44
N GLY A 58 7.59 9.79 0.05
CA GLY A 58 6.96 10.60 1.10
C GLY A 58 5.64 11.26 0.69
N ASP A 59 5.39 11.42 -0.61
CA ASP A 59 4.13 11.94 -1.15
C ASP A 59 3.10 10.83 -1.41
N LEU A 60 3.49 9.56 -1.30
CA LEU A 60 2.59 8.43 -1.41
C LEU A 60 1.79 8.26 -0.12
N GLN A 61 0.48 8.23 -0.25
CA GLN A 61 -0.46 8.05 0.84
C GLN A 61 -1.25 6.76 0.63
N LEU A 62 -1.08 5.80 1.55
CA LEU A 62 -1.84 4.55 1.52
C LEU A 62 -3.15 4.69 2.30
N PHE A 63 -4.24 4.22 1.75
CA PHE A 63 -5.57 4.17 2.38
C PHE A 63 -6.08 2.72 2.41
N GLN A 64 -7.00 2.45 3.34
CA GLN A 64 -7.61 1.12 3.47
C GLN A 64 -8.37 0.69 2.21
N SER A 65 -8.92 1.66 1.47
CA SER A 65 -9.61 1.48 0.19
C SER A 65 -9.74 2.82 -0.54
N GLU A 66 -10.16 2.78 -1.81
CA GLU A 66 -10.46 3.99 -2.58
C GLU A 66 -11.63 4.78 -1.97
N GLY A 67 -12.64 4.05 -1.46
CA GLY A 67 -13.77 4.62 -0.73
C GLY A 67 -13.34 5.32 0.56
N ALA A 68 -12.36 4.78 1.28
CA ALA A 68 -11.82 5.42 2.49
C ALA A 68 -11.27 6.81 2.19
N LYS A 69 -10.47 6.93 1.11
CA LYS A 69 -9.99 8.23 0.64
C LYS A 69 -11.14 9.15 0.22
N ALA A 70 -12.14 8.62 -0.50
CA ALA A 70 -13.30 9.41 -0.95
C ALA A 70 -14.16 9.94 0.21
N ASN A 71 -14.26 9.18 1.30
CA ASN A 71 -14.93 9.57 2.54
C ASN A 71 -14.09 10.51 3.43
N GLY A 72 -12.86 10.84 3.04
CA GLY A 72 -11.96 11.68 3.83
C GLY A 72 -11.35 10.98 5.05
N GLU A 73 -11.26 9.65 5.04
CA GLU A 73 -10.51 8.92 6.06
C GLU A 73 -9.02 9.27 6.01
N ARG A 74 -8.32 9.07 7.12
CA ARG A 74 -6.88 9.32 7.19
C ARG A 74 -6.10 8.23 6.47
N CYS A 75 -4.99 8.62 5.84
CA CYS A 75 -4.03 7.66 5.33
C CYS A 75 -3.40 6.85 6.47
N LEU A 76 -3.00 5.63 6.15
CA LEU A 76 -2.31 4.72 7.04
C LEU A 76 -0.92 5.27 7.34
N ARG A 77 -0.44 5.00 8.56
CA ARG A 77 0.91 5.42 8.97
C ARG A 77 1.96 4.57 8.25
N PRO A 78 3.10 5.14 7.84
CA PRO A 78 4.18 4.39 7.16
C PRO A 78 4.75 3.26 8.03
N ASP A 79 4.81 3.44 9.34
CA ASP A 79 5.30 2.44 10.31
C ASP A 79 4.27 1.36 10.67
N LEU A 80 3.02 1.48 10.18
CA LEU A 80 1.97 0.51 10.48
C LEU A 80 2.28 -0.82 9.78
N LEU A 81 2.25 -1.92 10.54
CA LEU A 81 2.44 -3.26 9.97
C LEU A 81 1.27 -3.62 9.05
N ILE A 82 1.57 -4.18 7.88
CA ILE A 82 0.56 -4.63 6.91
C ILE A 82 -0.37 -5.69 7.50
N GLY A 83 0.11 -6.45 8.48
CA GLY A 83 -0.70 -7.41 9.24
C GLY A 83 -1.84 -6.77 10.04
N GLU A 84 -1.73 -5.48 10.40
CA GLU A 84 -2.74 -4.73 11.16
C GLU A 84 -3.72 -3.96 10.26
N VAL A 85 -3.46 -3.93 8.95
CA VAL A 85 -4.28 -3.16 8.00
C VAL A 85 -5.56 -3.90 7.64
N ASN A 86 -6.72 -3.30 7.90
CA ASN A 86 -8.03 -3.84 7.52
C ASN A 86 -8.41 -3.48 6.06
N GLY A 87 -7.71 -4.06 5.07
CA GLY A 87 -7.98 -3.81 3.64
C GLY A 87 -6.97 -4.49 2.72
N GLY A 88 -7.30 -4.73 1.44
CA GLY A 88 -6.37 -5.38 0.49
C GLY A 88 -6.36 -6.90 0.47
N ASN A 89 -7.34 -7.56 1.09
CA ASN A 89 -7.48 -9.02 1.02
C ASN A 89 -7.94 -9.51 -0.36
N LYS A 90 -8.62 -8.66 -1.12
CA LYS A 90 -9.33 -9.00 -2.36
C LYS A 90 -8.98 -7.97 -3.42
N ALA A 91 -8.93 -8.41 -4.68
CA ALA A 91 -8.72 -7.51 -5.81
C ALA A 91 -9.85 -6.47 -5.98
N ASP A 92 -11.06 -6.82 -5.55
CA ASP A 92 -12.25 -5.96 -5.56
C ASP A 92 -12.23 -4.88 -4.46
N ASN A 93 -11.48 -5.13 -3.37
CA ASN A 93 -11.25 -4.15 -2.31
C ASN A 93 -9.74 -4.03 -1.99
N PRO A 94 -8.96 -3.48 -2.95
CA PRO A 94 -7.53 -3.31 -2.79
C PRO A 94 -7.24 -2.13 -1.84
N LEU A 95 -6.07 -2.14 -1.20
CA LEU A 95 -5.52 -0.93 -0.59
C LEU A 95 -5.33 0.12 -1.66
N TYR A 96 -5.49 1.38 -1.32
CA TYR A 96 -5.46 2.46 -2.30
C TYR A 96 -4.26 3.37 -2.05
N ILE A 97 -3.37 3.50 -3.04
CA ILE A 97 -2.29 4.47 -3.01
C ILE A 97 -2.75 5.72 -3.76
N PHE A 98 -2.89 6.80 -3.01
CA PHE A 98 -3.08 8.11 -3.55
C PHE A 98 -1.76 8.87 -3.52
N PHE A 99 -1.62 9.78 -4.47
CA PHE A 99 -0.58 10.80 -4.45
C PHE A 99 -1.17 12.04 -5.09
N HIS A 100 -0.79 13.19 -4.54
CA HIS A 100 -0.91 14.41 -5.31
C HIS A 100 0.14 14.29 -6.40
N GLY A 101 -0.31 14.00 -7.62
CA GLY A 101 0.57 14.15 -8.79
C GLY A 101 1.17 15.55 -8.68
N ALA A 102 2.48 15.65 -8.92
CA ALA A 102 3.08 16.96 -9.12
C ALA A 102 2.10 17.72 -10.00
N SER A 103 1.53 18.79 -9.47
CA SER A 103 0.87 19.76 -10.32
C SER A 103 1.99 20.18 -11.24
N SER A 104 2.05 19.63 -12.45
CA SER A 104 2.73 20.32 -13.53
C SER A 104 2.00 21.65 -13.55
N GLY A 105 2.60 22.63 -12.89
CA GLY A 105 2.29 24.02 -13.12
C GLY A 105 2.64 24.22 -14.58
N GLU A 106 1.66 23.98 -15.44
CA GLU A 106 1.57 24.73 -16.68
C GLU A 106 1.43 26.19 -16.24
N ALA A 107 2.55 26.90 -16.27
CA ALA A 107 2.63 28.35 -16.25
C ALA A 107 3.35 28.77 -17.53
#